data_AF-A0A5A7XNV2-F1
#
_entry.id   AF-A0A5A7XNV2-F1
#
_cell.length_a   1.000
_cell.length_b   1.000
_cell.length_c   1.000
_cell.angle_alpha   90.00
_cell.angle_beta   90.00
_cell.angle_gamma   90.00
#
_symmetry.space_group_name_H-M   'P 1'
#
loop_
_entity.id
_entity.type
_entity.pdbx_description
1 polymer ?
#
loop_
_entity_poly.entity_id
_entity_poly.type
_entity_poly.pdbx_seq_one_letter_code
_entity_poly.pdbx_strand_id
1 'polypeptide(L)'
;MLAVGAPTSTPSRQFSAAIVGGTWPCTDPSAFQAAAHAQHQKAMALLECAERTRADADRVRADQRGDLVDGFTGACDRQAAIFVHQADQWFSISRISTECAWSTDGLRHELDGIDERAHHAIDQILRTATGPAAALAAQRVMAVVAAARAEATAKGAEYAATISAKGVEIGVKA
;
A
#
# COMPACT_ATOMS: atom_id res chain seq x y z
N MET A 1 -20.59 -10.45 -5.29
CA MET A 1 -20.20 -11.16 -4.04
C MET A 1 -18.71 -11.45 -4.17
N LEU A 2 -17.84 -10.52 -3.74
CA LEU A 2 -16.39 -10.70 -3.79
C LEU A 2 -15.94 -11.05 -2.37
N ALA A 3 -15.62 -12.31 -2.15
CA ALA A 3 -14.94 -12.76 -0.96
C ALA A 3 -13.42 -12.58 -1.18
N VAL A 4 -12.83 -11.52 -0.63
CA VAL A 4 -11.38 -11.47 -0.40
C VAL A 4 -11.16 -10.72 0.91
N GLY A 5 -11.21 -11.47 1.99
CA GLY A 5 -10.71 -11.09 3.30
C GLY A 5 -9.90 -12.26 3.82
N ALA A 6 -8.77 -12.57 3.18
CA ALA A 6 -7.78 -13.43 3.82
C ALA A 6 -7.36 -12.72 5.11
N PRO A 7 -7.28 -13.41 6.25
CA PRO A 7 -7.05 -12.76 7.51
C PRO A 7 -5.69 -12.04 7.49
N THR A 8 -5.68 -10.80 7.95
CA THR A 8 -4.53 -10.04 8.46
C THR A 8 -3.94 -10.72 9.70
N SER A 9 -3.94 -12.05 9.76
CA SER A 9 -3.46 -12.79 10.92
C SER A 9 -1.95 -12.78 10.90
N THR A 10 -1.38 -12.12 11.91
CA THR A 10 0.00 -12.29 12.34
C THR A 10 0.36 -13.79 12.39
N PRO A 11 1.63 -14.17 12.15
CA PRO A 11 2.09 -15.55 12.31
C PRO A 11 1.62 -16.17 13.64
N SER A 12 1.30 -17.47 13.61
CA SER A 12 0.62 -18.18 14.72
C SER A 12 1.57 -18.91 15.67
N ARG A 13 2.88 -18.66 15.59
CA ARG A 13 3.88 -19.34 16.44
C ARG A 13 3.81 -18.78 17.87
N GLN A 14 4.34 -19.54 18.84
CA GLN A 14 4.16 -19.29 20.27
C GLN A 14 4.54 -17.88 20.74
N PHE A 15 5.56 -17.27 20.13
CA PHE A 15 6.06 -15.95 20.50
C PHE A 15 5.77 -14.86 19.46
N SER A 16 5.09 -15.16 18.36
CA SER A 16 4.89 -14.22 17.25
C SER A 16 4.16 -12.95 17.67
N ALA A 17 3.14 -13.07 18.54
CA ALA A 17 2.44 -11.90 19.08
C ALA A 17 3.38 -10.97 19.87
N ALA A 18 4.37 -11.53 20.59
CA ALA A 18 5.33 -10.74 21.35
C ALA A 18 6.45 -10.15 20.48
N ILE A 19 6.82 -10.84 19.39
CA ILE A 19 7.89 -10.43 18.48
C ILE A 19 7.38 -9.39 17.47
N VAL A 20 6.36 -9.73 16.69
CA VAL A 20 5.89 -8.93 15.55
C VAL A 20 4.47 -8.37 15.74
N GLY A 21 3.73 -8.77 16.77
CA GLY A 21 2.33 -8.39 16.92
C GLY A 21 2.07 -6.87 16.96
N GLY A 22 3.00 -6.09 17.51
CA GLY A 22 2.89 -4.61 17.54
C GLY A 22 3.33 -3.91 16.25
N THR A 23 3.99 -4.60 15.34
CA THR A 23 4.56 -4.05 14.09
C THR A 23 3.92 -4.65 12.84
N TRP A 24 3.09 -5.68 13.00
CA TRP A 24 2.38 -6.32 11.90
C TRP A 24 1.41 -5.35 11.22
N PRO A 25 1.47 -5.18 9.89
CA PRO A 25 0.60 -4.25 9.19
C PRO A 25 -0.89 -4.61 9.33
N CYS A 26 -1.68 -3.67 9.86
CA CYS A 26 -3.13 -3.81 9.99
C CYS A 26 -3.88 -3.72 8.66
N THR A 27 -3.26 -3.12 7.63
CA THR A 27 -3.83 -3.01 6.29
C THR A 27 -3.38 -4.19 5.44
N ASP A 28 -4.31 -4.76 4.69
CA ASP A 28 -4.01 -5.84 3.76
C ASP A 28 -3.46 -5.29 2.44
N PRO A 29 -2.34 -5.82 1.89
CA PRO A 29 -1.83 -5.44 0.57
C PRO A 29 -2.88 -5.53 -0.53
N SER A 30 -3.79 -6.50 -0.46
CA SER A 30 -4.87 -6.65 -1.44
C SER A 30 -5.83 -5.45 -1.47
N ALA A 31 -6.04 -4.79 -0.32
CA ALA A 31 -6.87 -3.59 -0.24
C ALA A 31 -6.22 -2.40 -0.97
N PHE A 32 -4.90 -2.26 -0.85
CA PHE A 32 -4.15 -1.27 -1.62
C PHE A 32 -4.18 -1.56 -3.12
N GLN A 33 -4.06 -2.82 -3.53
CA GLN A 33 -4.18 -3.21 -4.94
C GLN A 33 -5.58 -2.94 -5.49
N ALA A 34 -6.64 -3.24 -4.72
CA ALA A 34 -8.01 -2.94 -5.11
C ALA A 34 -8.23 -1.43 -5.27
N ALA A 35 -7.70 -0.62 -4.35
CA ALA A 35 -7.74 0.83 -4.46
C ALA A 35 -6.99 1.34 -5.69
N ALA A 36 -5.78 0.82 -5.94
CA ALA A 36 -4.97 1.17 -7.12
C ALA A 36 -5.73 0.90 -8.42
N HIS A 37 -6.40 -0.26 -8.51
CA HIS A 37 -7.19 -0.63 -9.68
C HIS A 37 -8.38 0.31 -9.89
N ALA A 38 -9.14 0.62 -8.84
CA ALA A 38 -10.27 1.55 -8.92
C ALA A 38 -9.84 2.97 -9.34
N GLN A 39 -8.70 3.44 -8.82
CA GLN A 39 -8.11 4.73 -9.18
C GLN A 39 -7.68 4.77 -10.65
N HIS A 40 -7.06 3.69 -11.15
CA HIS A 40 -6.69 3.56 -12.56
C HIS A 40 -7.92 3.59 -13.47
N GLN A 41 -8.97 2.84 -13.13
CA GLN A 41 -10.23 2.85 -13.88
C GLN A 41 -10.85 4.25 -13.91
N LYS A 42 -10.80 4.99 -12.80
CA LYS A 42 -11.29 6.37 -12.73
C LYS A 42 -10.52 7.29 -13.67
N ALA A 43 -9.19 7.17 -13.72
CA ALA A 43 -8.36 7.93 -14.65
C ALA A 43 -8.75 7.64 -16.11
N MET A 44 -8.97 6.37 -16.43
CA MET A 44 -9.37 5.97 -17.79
C MET A 44 -10.73 6.53 -18.20
N ALA A 45 -11.71 6.47 -17.30
CA ALA A 45 -13.03 7.07 -17.54
C ALA A 45 -12.97 8.60 -17.74
N LEU A 46 -12.00 9.29 -17.11
CA LEU A 46 -11.78 10.72 -17.33
C LEU A 46 -11.19 11.01 -18.71
N LEU A 47 -10.24 10.20 -19.19
CA LEU A 47 -9.72 10.34 -20.56
C LEU A 47 -10.81 10.09 -21.61
N GLU A 48 -11.67 9.09 -21.41
CA GLU A 48 -12.82 8.85 -22.28
C GLU A 48 -13.78 10.06 -22.30
N CYS A 49 -14.05 10.66 -21.14
CA CYS A 49 -14.84 11.89 -21.06
C CYS A 49 -14.18 13.04 -21.85
N ALA A 50 -12.86 13.21 -21.76
CA ALA A 50 -12.13 14.24 -22.50
C ALA A 50 -12.23 14.04 -24.02
N GLU A 51 -12.06 12.81 -24.49
CA GLU A 51 -12.19 12.45 -25.91
C GLU A 51 -13.61 12.71 -26.41
N ARG A 52 -14.63 12.28 -25.66
CA ARG A 52 -16.03 12.50 -26.02
C ARG A 52 -16.38 13.98 -26.09
N THR A 53 -15.90 14.79 -25.12
CA THR A 53 -16.11 16.25 -25.14
C THR A 53 -15.48 16.92 -26.36
N ARG A 54 -14.28 16.51 -26.77
CA ARG A 54 -13.63 17.02 -28.00
C ARG A 54 -14.41 16.59 -29.25
N ALA A 55 -14.81 15.33 -29.33
CA ALA A 55 -15.58 14.82 -30.45
C ALA A 55 -16.92 15.54 -30.63
N ASP A 56 -17.62 15.85 -29.53
CA ASP A 56 -18.87 16.60 -29.58
C ASP A 56 -18.63 18.06 -30.02
N ALA A 57 -17.55 18.70 -29.57
CA ALA A 57 -17.16 20.03 -30.03
C ALA A 57 -16.83 20.05 -31.53
N ASP A 58 -16.09 19.05 -32.02
CA ASP A 58 -15.73 18.93 -33.43
C ASP A 58 -16.95 18.73 -34.33
N ARG A 59 -17.96 17.97 -33.88
CA ARG A 59 -19.25 17.85 -34.60
C ARG A 59 -19.96 19.19 -34.71
N VAL A 60 -20.06 19.94 -33.61
CA VAL A 60 -20.71 21.27 -33.63
C VAL A 60 -19.95 22.24 -34.54
N ARG A 61 -18.61 22.20 -34.53
CA ARG A 61 -17.75 23.02 -35.39
C ARG A 61 -17.85 22.66 -36.87
N ALA A 62 -18.12 21.40 -37.18
CA ALA A 62 -18.32 20.93 -38.55
C ALA A 62 -19.66 21.43 -39.14
N ASP A 63 -20.71 21.46 -38.31
CA ASP A 63 -22.07 21.79 -38.75
C ASP A 63 -22.41 23.28 -38.67
N GLN A 64 -21.76 24.04 -37.77
CA GLN A 64 -22.13 25.40 -37.44
C GLN A 64 -20.91 26.34 -37.39
N ARG A 65 -21.15 27.65 -37.56
CA ARG A 65 -20.11 28.70 -37.47
C ARG A 65 -20.62 29.96 -36.77
N GLY A 66 -19.68 30.76 -36.26
CA GLY A 66 -19.92 32.04 -35.62
C GLY A 66 -19.39 32.08 -34.18
N ASP A 67 -19.31 33.29 -33.61
CA ASP A 67 -18.65 33.54 -32.32
C ASP A 67 -19.19 32.68 -31.17
N LEU A 68 -20.48 32.33 -31.19
CA LEU A 68 -21.09 31.44 -30.20
C LEU A 68 -20.52 30.01 -30.30
N VAL A 69 -20.34 29.49 -31.51
CA VAL A 69 -19.79 28.15 -31.77
C VAL A 69 -18.31 28.13 -31.38
N ASP A 70 -17.56 29.19 -31.68
CA ASP A 70 -16.17 29.31 -31.26
C ASP A 70 -16.05 29.35 -29.74
N GLY A 71 -16.92 30.11 -29.06
CA GLY A 71 -17.01 30.15 -27.61
C GLY A 71 -17.36 28.79 -26.99
N PHE A 72 -18.34 28.08 -27.54
CA PHE A 72 -18.73 26.74 -27.11
C PHE A 72 -17.58 25.74 -27.26
N THR A 73 -16.98 25.66 -28.44
CA THR A 73 -15.91 24.70 -28.71
C THR A 73 -14.68 24.98 -27.85
N GLY A 74 -14.32 26.26 -27.65
CA GLY A 74 -13.26 26.63 -26.72
C GLY A 74 -13.58 26.28 -25.26
N ALA A 75 -14.84 26.30 -24.84
CA ALA A 75 -15.26 25.84 -23.51
C ALA A 75 -15.12 24.31 -23.38
N CYS A 76 -15.51 23.55 -24.40
CA CYS A 76 -15.31 22.11 -24.47
C CYS A 76 -13.82 21.74 -24.42
N ASP A 77 -12.96 22.44 -25.16
CA ASP A 77 -11.51 22.21 -25.15
C ASP A 77 -10.90 22.43 -23.76
N ARG A 78 -11.31 23.50 -23.06
CA ARG A 78 -10.91 23.74 -21.66
C ARG A 78 -11.42 22.64 -20.73
N GLN A 79 -12.67 22.20 -20.88
CA GLN A 79 -13.23 21.14 -20.06
C GLN A 79 -12.52 19.79 -20.27
N ALA A 80 -12.22 19.45 -21.53
CA ALA A 80 -11.45 18.26 -21.86
C ALA A 80 -10.03 18.31 -21.25
N ALA A 81 -9.39 19.49 -21.25
CA ALA A 81 -8.10 19.68 -20.58
C ALA A 81 -8.18 19.45 -19.05
N ILE A 82 -9.26 19.87 -18.40
CA ILE A 82 -9.50 19.60 -16.97
C ILE A 82 -9.61 18.09 -16.72
N PHE A 83 -10.35 17.36 -17.56
CA PHE A 83 -10.47 15.90 -17.42
C PHE A 83 -9.13 15.18 -17.58
N VAL A 84 -8.30 15.60 -18.54
CA VAL A 84 -6.94 15.05 -18.70
C VAL A 84 -6.10 15.31 -17.45
N HIS A 85 -6.11 16.55 -16.93
CA HIS A 85 -5.36 16.89 -15.72
C HIS A 85 -5.80 16.04 -14.51
N GLN A 86 -7.11 15.83 -14.34
CA GLN A 86 -7.63 14.98 -13.28
C GLN A 86 -7.23 13.51 -13.49
N ALA A 87 -7.21 13.02 -14.73
CA ALA A 87 -6.79 11.65 -15.04
C ALA A 87 -5.33 11.43 -14.62
N ASP A 88 -4.43 12.37 -14.91
CA ASP A 88 -3.02 12.30 -14.49
C ASP A 88 -2.87 12.19 -12.97
N GLN A 89 -3.66 12.95 -12.21
CA GLN A 89 -3.68 12.87 -10.75
C GLN A 89 -4.12 11.47 -10.29
N TRP A 90 -5.20 10.92 -10.84
CA TRP A 90 -5.69 9.59 -10.48
C TRP A 90 -4.70 8.47 -10.87
N PHE A 91 -4.00 8.59 -12.00
CA PHE A 91 -2.92 7.67 -12.34
C PHE A 91 -1.76 7.74 -11.33
N SER A 92 -1.39 8.94 -10.89
CA SER A 92 -0.35 9.09 -9.87
C SER A 92 -0.76 8.41 -8.55
N ILE A 93 -1.99 8.63 -8.08
CA ILE A 93 -2.51 7.99 -6.86
C ILE A 93 -2.58 6.46 -7.02
N SER A 94 -2.96 5.97 -8.19
CA SER A 94 -2.97 4.52 -8.52
C SER A 94 -1.58 3.89 -8.40
N ARG A 95 -0.56 4.55 -8.96
CA ARG A 95 0.83 4.11 -8.85
C ARG A 95 1.29 4.05 -7.39
N ILE A 96 1.03 5.09 -6.61
CA ILE A 96 1.41 5.11 -5.19
C ILE A 96 0.68 4.03 -4.39
N SER A 97 -0.61 3.81 -4.63
CA SER A 97 -1.35 2.73 -3.98
C SER A 97 -0.76 1.36 -4.31
N THR A 98 -0.31 1.15 -5.55
CA THR A 98 0.39 -0.09 -5.95
C THR A 98 1.70 -0.26 -5.19
N GLU A 99 2.50 0.80 -5.10
CA GLU A 99 3.76 0.79 -4.36
C GLU A 99 3.54 0.54 -2.87
N CYS A 100 2.51 1.14 -2.25
CA CYS A 100 2.12 0.85 -0.88
C CYS A 100 1.73 -0.61 -0.66
N ALA A 101 1.07 -1.25 -1.64
CA ALA A 101 0.77 -2.67 -1.57
C ALA A 101 2.05 -3.50 -1.52
N TRP A 102 2.99 -3.25 -2.44
CA TRP A 102 4.27 -3.97 -2.49
C TRP A 102 5.12 -3.71 -1.25
N SER A 103 5.17 -2.47 -0.75
CA SER A 103 5.85 -2.16 0.49
C SER A 103 5.23 -2.92 1.67
N THR A 104 3.91 -2.93 1.80
CA THR A 104 3.23 -3.64 2.90
C THR A 104 3.47 -5.15 2.84
N ASP A 105 3.44 -5.73 1.64
CA ASP A 105 3.71 -7.15 1.41
C ASP A 105 5.17 -7.51 1.74
N GLY A 106 6.12 -6.69 1.28
CA GLY A 106 7.53 -6.83 1.61
C GLY A 106 7.79 -6.76 3.12
N LEU A 107 7.16 -5.81 3.83
CA LEU A 107 7.26 -5.71 5.29
C LEU A 107 6.73 -6.98 5.97
N ARG A 108 5.59 -7.52 5.52
CA ARG A 108 5.07 -8.79 6.07
C ARG A 108 6.06 -9.93 5.88
N HIS A 109 6.66 -10.04 4.70
CA HIS A 109 7.66 -11.06 4.43
C HIS A 109 8.91 -10.90 5.30
N GLU A 110 9.40 -9.67 5.48
CA GLU A 110 10.55 -9.40 6.36
C GLU A 110 10.23 -9.71 7.83
N LEU A 111 9.05 -9.30 8.32
CA LEU A 111 8.60 -9.57 9.69
C LEU A 111 8.42 -11.07 9.94
N ASP A 112 7.84 -11.79 8.99
CA ASP A 112 7.74 -13.25 9.07
C ASP A 112 9.14 -13.89 9.12
N GLY A 113 10.09 -13.44 8.29
CA GLY A 113 11.47 -13.90 8.36
C GLY A 113 12.16 -13.61 9.70
N ILE A 114 11.89 -12.47 10.34
CA ILE A 114 12.37 -12.17 11.70
C ILE A 114 11.75 -13.14 12.71
N ASP A 115 10.44 -13.35 12.62
CA ASP A 115 9.69 -14.27 13.48
C ASP A 115 10.23 -15.71 13.36
N GLU A 116 10.46 -16.19 12.15
CA GLU A 116 11.01 -17.53 11.88
C GLU A 116 12.42 -17.70 12.45
N ARG A 117 13.31 -16.73 12.21
CA ARG A 117 14.69 -16.77 12.76
C ARG A 117 14.67 -16.80 14.29
N ALA A 118 13.82 -15.98 14.90
CA ALA A 118 13.68 -15.93 16.36
C ALA A 118 13.17 -17.27 16.92
N HIS A 119 12.15 -17.86 16.30
CA HIS A 119 11.64 -19.17 16.72
C HIS A 119 12.68 -20.29 16.54
N HIS A 120 13.45 -20.29 15.46
CA HIS A 120 14.53 -21.25 15.28
C HIS A 120 15.60 -21.14 16.38
N ALA A 121 15.98 -19.92 16.77
CA ALA A 121 16.92 -19.69 17.87
C ALA A 121 16.34 -20.13 19.23
N ILE A 122 15.06 -19.86 19.48
CA ILE A 122 14.34 -20.30 20.68
C ILE A 122 14.30 -21.83 20.75
N ASP A 123 13.97 -22.51 19.66
CA ASP A 123 13.95 -23.97 19.59
C ASP A 123 15.32 -24.57 19.91
N GLN A 124 16.40 -23.97 19.42
CA GLN A 124 17.77 -24.40 19.75
C GLN A 124 18.07 -24.24 21.25
N ILE A 125 17.67 -23.11 21.85
CA ILE A 125 17.85 -22.88 23.29
C ILE A 125 17.08 -23.92 24.10
N LEU A 126 15.82 -24.19 23.74
CA LEU A 126 14.97 -25.14 24.44
C LEU A 126 15.49 -26.58 24.32
N ARG A 127 16.00 -26.98 23.15
CA ARG A 127 16.58 -28.32 22.94
C ARG A 127 17.87 -28.56 23.70
N THR A 128 18.67 -27.51 23.91
CA THR A 128 19.98 -27.61 24.59
C THR A 128 19.91 -27.42 26.11
N ALA A 129 18.76 -26.99 26.63
CA ALA A 129 18.56 -26.75 28.05
C ALA A 129 18.12 -28.02 28.80
N THR A 130 19.04 -28.65 29.53
CA THR A 130 18.73 -29.80 30.41
C THR A 130 19.07 -29.51 31.87
N GLY A 131 18.25 -30.01 32.81
CA GLY A 131 18.54 -29.93 34.25
C GLY A 131 18.50 -28.49 34.81
N PRO A 132 19.37 -28.12 35.77
CA PRO A 132 19.40 -26.78 36.39
C PRO A 132 19.58 -25.61 35.39
N ALA A 133 20.09 -25.90 34.19
CA ALA A 133 20.23 -24.92 33.11
C ALA A 133 18.90 -24.47 32.49
N ALA A 134 17.78 -25.15 32.78
CA ALA A 134 16.45 -24.78 32.29
C ALA A 134 16.01 -23.38 32.76
N ALA A 135 16.39 -22.97 33.97
CA ALA A 135 16.10 -21.62 34.48
C ALA A 135 16.83 -20.52 33.67
N LEU A 136 18.07 -20.79 33.23
CA LEU A 136 18.84 -19.89 32.37
C LEU A 136 18.32 -19.87 30.94
N ALA A 137 17.68 -20.94 30.48
CA ALA A 137 17.08 -21.03 29.15
C ALA A 137 15.93 -20.03 28.98
N ALA A 138 15.07 -19.88 30.00
CA ALA A 138 13.98 -18.91 29.97
C ALA A 138 14.48 -17.47 29.77
N GLN A 139 15.56 -17.08 30.47
CA GLN A 139 16.17 -15.75 30.30
C GLN A 139 16.73 -15.55 28.89
N ARG A 140 17.35 -16.58 28.30
CA ARG A 140 17.88 -16.53 26.93
C ARG A 140 16.75 -16.43 25.90
N VAL A 141 15.65 -17.16 26.07
CA VAL A 141 14.46 -17.05 25.21
C VAL A 141 13.91 -15.63 25.23
N MET A 142 13.76 -15.04 26.41
CA MET A 142 13.27 -13.65 26.52
C MET A 142 14.23 -12.64 25.87
N ALA A 143 15.55 -12.88 25.94
CA ALA A 143 16.53 -12.05 25.24
C ALA A 143 16.38 -12.14 23.71
N VAL A 144 16.15 -13.34 23.16
CA VAL A 144 15.88 -13.53 21.72
C VAL A 144 14.59 -12.81 21.30
N VAL A 145 13.52 -12.97 22.07
CA VAL A 145 12.24 -12.29 21.80
C VAL A 145 12.41 -10.77 21.81
N ALA A 146 13.12 -10.23 22.81
CA ALA A 146 13.37 -8.79 22.91
C ALA A 146 14.20 -8.25 21.73
N ALA A 147 15.24 -8.97 21.33
CA ALA A 147 16.07 -8.61 20.18
C ALA A 147 15.28 -8.63 18.87
N ALA A 148 14.53 -9.70 18.62
CA ALA A 148 13.69 -9.84 17.44
C ALA A 148 12.59 -8.77 17.38
N ARG A 149 11.98 -8.45 18.52
CA ARG A 149 11.02 -7.34 18.61
C ARG A 149 11.65 -5.99 18.27
N ALA A 150 12.87 -5.73 18.73
CA ALA A 150 13.59 -4.50 18.40
C ALA A 150 13.90 -4.41 16.90
N GLU A 151 14.33 -5.50 16.28
CA GLU A 151 14.55 -5.61 14.83
C GLU A 151 13.25 -5.35 14.05
N ALA A 152 12.16 -6.02 14.44
CA ALA A 152 10.84 -5.84 13.85
C ALA A 152 10.34 -4.39 13.97
N THR A 153 10.61 -3.72 15.10
CA THR A 153 10.24 -2.31 15.33
C THR A 153 11.04 -1.38 14.42
N ALA A 154 12.34 -1.62 14.27
CA ALA A 154 13.18 -0.84 13.37
C ALA A 154 12.71 -0.96 11.91
N LYS A 155 12.36 -2.18 11.47
CA LYS A 155 11.77 -2.43 10.15
C LYS A 155 10.43 -1.72 9.96
N GLY A 156 9.54 -1.82 10.93
CA GLY A 156 8.27 -1.09 10.90
C GLY A 156 8.45 0.42 10.74
N ALA A 157 9.45 1.01 11.42
CA ALA A 157 9.75 2.44 11.32
C ALA A 157 10.31 2.85 9.94
N GLU A 158 11.20 2.05 9.35
CA GLU A 158 11.72 2.26 7.99
C GLU A 158 10.59 2.30 6.95
N TYR A 159 9.65 1.35 7.06
CA TYR A 159 8.49 1.28 6.19
C TYR A 159 7.51 2.42 6.39
N ALA A 160 7.23 2.81 7.64
CA ALA A 160 6.39 3.96 7.95
C ALA A 160 6.97 5.26 7.33
N ALA A 161 8.29 5.44 7.40
CA ALA A 161 8.96 6.57 6.75
C ALA A 161 8.82 6.53 5.22
N THR A 162 8.97 5.34 4.62
CA THR A 162 8.81 5.15 3.17
C THR A 162 7.39 5.46 2.70
N ILE A 163 6.37 4.96 3.39
CA ILE A 163 4.96 5.23 3.05
C ILE A 163 4.63 6.72 3.25
N SER A 164 5.12 7.33 4.33
CA SER A 164 4.93 8.77 4.58
C SER A 164 5.55 9.63 3.47
N ALA A 165 6.77 9.30 3.02
CA ALA A 165 7.41 9.98 1.90
C ALA A 165 6.60 9.90 0.60
N LYS A 166 5.99 8.73 0.31
CA LYS A 166 5.07 8.57 -0.82
C LYS A 166 3.80 9.41 -0.67
N GLY A 167 3.26 9.53 0.54
CA GLY A 167 2.10 10.40 0.82
C GLY A 167 2.36 11.87 0.45
N VAL A 168 3.57 12.36 0.73
CA VAL A 168 3.98 13.74 0.36
C VAL A 168 3.99 13.94 -1.17
N GLU A 169 4.38 12.93 -1.96
CA GLU A 169 4.43 13.00 -3.43
C GLU A 169 3.06 13.29 -4.07
N ILE A 170 1.96 12.86 -3.44
CA ILE A 170 0.57 13.11 -3.89
C ILE A 170 -0.12 14.24 -3.11
N GLY A 171 0.61 14.99 -2.28
CA GLY A 171 0.06 16.11 -1.52
C GLY A 171 -0.77 15.71 -0.30
N VAL A 172 -0.69 14.45 0.15
CA VAL A 172 -1.23 14.03 1.44
C VAL A 172 -0.25 14.49 2.52
N LYS A 173 -0.65 15.48 3.32
CA LYS A 173 0.14 15.90 4.50
C LYS A 173 -0.01 14.87 5.60
N ALA A 174 1.12 14.48 6.19
CA ALA A 174 1.22 13.58 7.34
C ALA A 174 0.48 14.13 8.58
#